data_AF-A0A355I717-F1
#
_entry.id   AF-A0A355I717-F1
#
_cell.length_a   1.000
_cell.length_b   1.000
_cell.length_c   1.000
_cell.angle_alpha   90.00
_cell.angle_beta   90.00
_cell.angle_gamma   90.00
#
_symmetry.space_group_name_H-M   'P 1'
#
loop_
_entity.id
_entity.type
_entity.pdbx_description
1 polymer ?
#
loop_
_entity_poly.entity_id
_entity_poly.type
_entity_poly.pdbx_seq_one_letter_code
_entity_poly.pdbx_strand_id
1 'polypeptide(L)' 'TQTYQIKDGEDLAVAGLGWVSLRGGDASLALTCPDGILVRRRPGLFGRR' A
#
# COMPACT_ATOMS: atom_id res chain seq x y z
N THR A 1 -10.03 8.53 -7.45
CA THR A 1 -9.61 7.11 -7.28
C THR A 1 -8.35 6.88 -8.08
N GLN A 2 -7.31 6.30 -7.48
CA GLN A 2 -6.05 5.96 -8.14
C GLN A 2 -5.68 4.50 -7.87
N THR A 3 -5.09 3.84 -8.87
CA THR A 3 -4.73 2.42 -8.80
C THR A 3 -3.24 2.24 -8.53
N TYR A 4 -2.91 1.33 -7.61
CA TYR A 4 -1.55 1.00 -7.20
C TYR A 4 -1.29 -0.48 -7.42
N GLN A 5 -0.23 -0.79 -8.17
CA GLN A 5 0.30 -2.16 -8.29
C GLN A 5 1.25 -2.42 -7.12
N ILE A 6 0.91 -3.39 -6.28
CA ILE A 6 1.64 -3.72 -5.06
C ILE A 6 2.12 -5.15 -5.16
N LYS A 7 3.39 -5.37 -4.86
CA LYS A 7 3.99 -6.70 -4.90
C LYS A 7 3.83 -7.44 -3.58
N ASP A 8 3.96 -8.76 -3.62
CA ASP A 8 4.04 -9.56 -2.40
C ASP A 8 5.15 -9.04 -1.47
N GLY A 9 4.80 -8.78 -0.21
CA GLY A 9 5.72 -8.24 0.78
C GLY A 9 5.95 -6.72 0.72
N GLU A 10 5.18 -5.97 -0.09
CA GLU A 10 5.14 -4.50 -0.04
C GLU A 10 3.96 -3.98 0.82
N ASP A 11 4.09 -2.73 1.26
CA ASP A 11 3.03 -1.97 1.92
C ASP A 11 2.57 -0.79 1.04
N LEU A 12 1.27 -0.50 1.06
CA LEU A 12 0.72 0.80 0.68
C LEU A 12 0.60 1.68 1.92
N ALA A 13 1.49 2.65 2.10
CA ALA A 13 1.40 3.60 3.19
C ALA A 13 0.57 4.82 2.78
N VAL A 14 -0.38 5.21 3.64
CA VAL A 14 -1.22 6.41 3.50
C VAL A 14 -0.94 7.31 4.70
N ALA A 15 -0.35 8.48 4.45
CA ALA A 15 0.05 9.40 5.50
C ALA A 15 -1.15 9.79 6.39
N GLY A 16 -0.98 9.66 7.71
CA GLY A 16 -2.00 9.98 8.71
C GLY A 16 -3.03 8.87 8.97
N LEU A 17 -3.08 7.79 8.18
CA LEU A 17 -4.02 6.68 8.38
C LEU A 17 -3.32 5.36 8.74
N GLY A 18 -2.15 5.10 8.17
CA GLY A 18 -1.41 3.84 8.39
C GLY A 18 -0.98 3.21 7.08
N TRP A 19 -1.04 1.88 6.98
CA TRP A 19 -0.68 1.16 5.77
C TRP A 19 -1.46 -0.14 5.59
N VAL A 20 -1.51 -0.61 4.35
CA VAL A 20 -2.02 -1.93 3.96
C VAL A 20 -0.82 -2.79 3.57
N SER A 21 -0.59 -3.89 4.28
CA SER A 21 0.46 -4.85 3.97
C SER A 21 -0.08 -5.97 3.07
N LEU A 22 0.55 -6.21 1.92
CA LEU A 22 0.16 -7.28 1.02
C LEU A 22 0.99 -8.55 1.29
N ARG A 23 0.30 -9.69 1.44
CA ARG A 23 0.88 -11.01 1.68
C ARG A 23 0.23 -12.05 0.79
N GLY A 24 1.05 -12.94 0.22
CA GLY A 24 0.56 -14.11 -0.50
C GLY A 24 0.39 -13.91 -2.01
N GLY A 25 0.88 -12.80 -2.56
CA GLY A 25 0.87 -12.53 -4.00
C GLY A 25 0.86 -11.05 -4.34
N ASP A 26 1.01 -10.74 -5.62
CA ASP A 26 0.89 -9.39 -6.17
C ASP A 26 -0.58 -9.01 -6.32
N ALA A 27 -0.91 -7.72 -6.15
CA ALA A 27 -2.28 -7.23 -6.27
C ALA A 27 -2.35 -5.80 -6.80
N SER A 28 -3.46 -5.51 -7.49
CA SER A 28 -3.84 -4.18 -7.94
C SER A 28 -4.90 -3.62 -7.00
N LEU A 29 -4.58 -2.56 -6.26
CA LEU A 29 -5.49 -1.91 -5.32
C LEU A 29 -5.95 -0.54 -5.84
N ALA A 30 -7.24 -0.27 -5.76
CA ALA A 30 -7.80 1.06 -6.00
C ALA A 30 -7.99 1.80 -4.67
N LEU A 31 -7.43 3.00 -4.56
CA LEU A 31 -7.53 3.86 -3.38
C LEU A 31 -8.21 5.18 -3.74
N THR A 32 -9.08 5.65 -2.86
CA THR A 32 -9.67 6.98 -2.91
C THR A 32 -9.30 7.71 -1.63
N CYS A 33 -8.60 8.83 -1.77
CA CYS A 33 -8.24 9.73 -0.67
C CYS A 33 -8.38 11.18 -1.14
N PRO A 34 -8.52 12.14 -0.22
CA PRO A 34 -8.47 13.56 -0.56
C PRO A 34 -7.16 13.94 -1.25
N ASP A 35 -7.21 15.00 -2.06
CA ASP A 35 -6.03 15.55 -2.70
C ASP A 35 -5.00 16.05 -1.67
N GLY A 36 -3.72 15.90 -2.00
CA GLY A 36 -2.61 16.28 -1.13
C GLY A 36 -2.22 15.24 -0.08
N ILE A 37 -3.00 14.16 0.10
CA ILE A 37 -2.59 13.03 0.95
C ILE A 37 -1.45 12.24 0.27
N LEU A 38 -0.32 12.12 0.97
CA LEU A 38 0.80 11.34 0.50
C LEU A 38 0.50 9.83 0.60
N VAL A 39 0.49 9.17 -0.55
CA VAL A 39 0.38 7.72 -0.67
C VAL A 39 1.68 7.18 -1.28
N ARG A 40 2.30 6.18 -0.64
CA ARG A 40 3.57 5.61 -1.11
C ARG A 40 3.61 4.11 -0.97
N ARG A 41 4.16 3.44 -1.98
CA ARG A 41 4.59 2.05 -1.88
C ARG A 41 5.94 1.95 -1.18
N ARG A 42 6.12 0.95 -0.34
CA ARG A 42 7.39 0.67 0.33
C ARG A 42 7.55 -0.82 0.60
N PRO A 43 8.78 -1.32 0.84
CA PRO A 43 8.95 -2.66 1.40
C PRO A 43 8.16 -2.82 2.71
N GLY A 44 7.60 -4.01 2.92
CA GLY A 44 6.83 -4.34 4.10
C GLY A 44 7.65 -4.15 5.38
N LEU A 45 7.09 -3.45 6.36
CA LEU A 45 7.79 -3.22 7.64
C LEU A 45 8.01 -4.51 8.44
N PHE A 46 7.14 -5.49 8.24
CA PHE A 46 7.25 -6.79 8.87
C PHE A 46 7.59 -7.85 7.83
N GLY A 47 8.41 -8.84 8.20
CA GLY A 47 8.71 -9.98 7.34
C GLY A 47 7.45 -10.83 7.06
N ARG A 48 7.59 -11.75 6.11
CA ARG A 48 6.59 -12.80 5.88
C ARG A 48 6.53 -13.65 7.17
N ARG A 49 5.33 -13.82 7.70
CA ARG A 49 5.08 -14.72 8.84
C ARG A 49 4.77 -16.11 8.32
#